data_AF-A0A5B8VUX3-F1
#
_entry.id   AF-A0A5B8VUX3-F1
#
_cell.length_a   1.000
_cell.length_b   1.000
_cell.length_c   1.000
_cell.angle_alpha   90.00
_cell.angle_beta   90.00
_cell.angle_gamma   90.00
#
_symmetry.space_group_name_H-M   'P 1'
#
loop_
_entity.id
_entity.type
_entity.pdbx_description
1 polymer ?
#
loop_
_entity_poly.entity_id
_entity_poly.type
_entity_poly.pdbx_seq_one_letter_code
_entity_poly.pdbx_strand_id
1 'polypeptide(L)' 'MIKAQPRKGPCWLKRMERKLKPKAEDTRTVDIDDAYTLDFWAKEFGVSKEKLMAAVFAAGTNARDVKRELKK' A
#
# COMPACT_ATOMS: atom_id res chain seq x y z
N MET A 1 -29.24 51.95 -25.12
CA MET A 1 -27.94 51.34 -24.76
C MET A 1 -28.08 50.66 -23.41
N ILE A 2 -28.16 49.32 -23.34
CA ILE A 2 -28.16 48.57 -22.08
C ILE A 2 -27.03 47.56 -22.18
N LYS A 3 -25.92 47.78 -21.45
CA LYS A 3 -24.81 46.81 -21.38
C LYS A 3 -25.19 45.73 -20.37
N ALA A 4 -25.49 44.53 -20.86
CA ALA A 4 -25.74 43.36 -20.03
C ALA A 4 -24.44 42.94 -19.30
N GLN A 5 -24.50 42.82 -17.98
CA GLN A 5 -23.39 42.31 -17.17
C GLN A 5 -23.29 40.77 -17.29
N PRO A 6 -22.08 40.18 -17.31
CA PRO A 6 -21.92 38.73 -17.34
C PRO A 6 -22.38 38.15 -16.00
N ARG A 7 -23.37 37.24 -16.04
CA ARG A 7 -23.85 36.53 -14.84
C ARG A 7 -22.71 35.65 -14.30
N LYS A 8 -22.03 36.12 -13.25
CA LYS A 8 -21.09 35.31 -12.49
C LYS A 8 -21.86 34.14 -11.87
N GLY A 9 -21.64 32.94 -12.41
CA GLY A 9 -22.21 31.71 -11.88
C GLY A 9 -21.74 31.46 -10.43
N PRO A 10 -22.48 30.65 -9.66
CA PRO A 10 -22.22 30.49 -8.23
C PRO A 10 -20.81 29.96 -7.96
N CYS A 11 -20.05 30.66 -7.11
CA CYS A 11 -18.66 30.36 -6.72
C CYS A 11 -18.48 29.12 -5.81
N TRP A 12 -19.38 28.13 -5.87
CA TRP A 12 -19.49 27.11 -4.82
C TRP A 12 -19.00 25.71 -5.22
N LEU A 13 -18.39 25.53 -6.40
CA LEU A 13 -17.79 24.24 -6.73
C LEU A 13 -16.41 24.08 -6.08
N LYS A 14 -16.40 24.05 -4.74
CA LYS A 14 -15.27 23.54 -3.97
C LYS A 14 -15.22 22.04 -4.21
N ARG A 15 -14.37 21.64 -5.16
CA ARG A 15 -14.03 20.25 -5.46
C ARG A 15 -13.68 19.55 -4.14
N MET A 16 -14.58 18.69 -3.66
CA MET A 16 -14.27 17.76 -2.58
C MET A 16 -13.31 16.71 -3.13
N GLU A 17 -12.03 17.05 -3.16
CA GLU A 17 -10.95 16.07 -3.28
C GLU A 17 -11.08 15.16 -2.06
N ARG A 18 -11.73 13.99 -2.23
CA ARG A 18 -11.68 12.91 -1.24
C ARG A 18 -10.22 12.47 -1.18
N LYS A 19 -9.42 13.11 -0.33
CA LYS A 19 -8.05 12.71 -0.03
C LYS A 19 -8.12 11.27 0.46
N LEU A 20 -7.84 10.32 -0.43
CA LEU A 20 -7.68 8.92 -0.07
C LEU A 20 -6.54 8.89 0.93
N LYS A 21 -6.83 8.55 2.19
CA LYS A 21 -5.78 8.33 3.18
C LYS A 21 -4.85 7.26 2.61
N PRO A 22 -3.52 7.45 2.63
CA PRO A 22 -2.61 6.40 2.22
C PRO A 22 -2.99 5.15 3.01
N LYS A 23 -3.12 4.03 2.29
CA LYS A 23 -3.50 2.74 2.86
C LYS A 23 -2.61 2.50 4.08
N ALA A 24 -3.23 2.14 5.21
CA ALA A 24 -2.50 1.83 6.44
C ALA A 24 -1.35 0.89 6.07
N GLU A 25 -0.14 1.28 6.47
CA GLU A 25 1.05 0.50 6.14
C GLU A 25 0.89 -0.91 6.72
N ASP A 26 1.26 -1.94 5.96
CA ASP A 26 1.22 -3.31 6.43
C ASP A 26 2.29 -3.49 7.53
N THR A 27 1.92 -3.21 8.78
CA THR A 27 2.78 -3.35 9.97
C THR A 27 2.98 -4.81 10.39
N ARG A 28 2.71 -5.76 9.49
CA ARG A 28 2.76 -7.18 9.81
C ARG A 28 4.19 -7.70 9.69
N THR A 29 4.54 -8.55 10.64
CA THR A 29 5.84 -9.21 10.74
C THR A 29 5.72 -10.65 10.22
N VAL A 30 6.75 -11.13 9.54
CA VAL A 30 6.94 -12.53 9.13
C VAL A 30 7.70 -13.22 10.25
N ASP A 31 7.03 -14.12 10.95
CA ASP A 31 7.65 -15.03 11.90
C ASP A 31 8.16 -16.28 11.14
N ILE A 32 9.40 -16.68 11.39
CA ILE A 32 10.03 -17.84 10.75
C ILE A 32 9.70 -19.12 11.53
N ASP A 33 9.46 -19.02 12.84
CA ASP A 33 9.17 -20.16 13.70
C ASP A 33 7.71 -20.64 13.54
N ASP A 34 6.82 -19.76 13.05
CA ASP A 34 5.43 -20.10 12.79
C ASP A 34 5.20 -20.56 11.34
N ALA A 35 5.05 -21.88 11.18
CA ALA A 35 4.82 -22.50 9.88
C ALA A 35 3.54 -22.01 9.17
N TYR A 36 2.52 -21.61 9.93
CA TYR A 36 1.27 -21.05 9.40
C TYR A 36 1.48 -19.66 8.79
N THR A 37 2.24 -18.81 9.48
CA THR A 37 2.64 -17.48 9.01
C THR A 37 3.47 -17.56 7.73
N LEU A 38 4.43 -18.48 7.65
CA LEU A 38 5.20 -18.71 6.42
C LEU A 38 4.33 -19.16 5.25
N ASP A 39 3.36 -20.03 5.48
CA ASP A 39 2.44 -20.51 4.44
C ASP A 39 1.54 -19.38 3.93
N PHE A 40 1.04 -18.55 4.84
CA PHE A 40 0.25 -17.36 4.52
C PHE A 40 1.05 -16.38 3.64
N TRP A 41 2.28 -16.05 4.04
CA TRP A 41 3.12 -15.13 3.28
C TRP A 41 3.63 -15.72 1.96
N ALA A 42 3.93 -17.01 1.92
CA ALA A 42 4.29 -17.69 0.67
C ALA A 42 3.15 -17.58 -0.36
N LYS A 43 1.89 -17.72 0.08
CA LYS A 43 0.70 -17.50 -0.76
C LYS A 43 0.54 -16.04 -1.17
N GLU A 44 0.69 -15.11 -0.24
CA GLU A 44 0.51 -13.67 -0.48
C GLU A 44 1.55 -13.08 -1.45
N PHE A 45 2.79 -13.56 -1.35
CA PHE A 45 3.88 -13.15 -2.23
C PHE A 45 4.00 -14.02 -3.49
N GLY A 46 3.35 -15.19 -3.52
CA GLY A 46 3.47 -16.16 -4.60
C GLY A 46 4.89 -16.74 -4.74
N VAL A 47 5.60 -16.93 -3.62
CA VAL A 47 6.98 -17.43 -3.60
C VAL A 47 7.10 -18.72 -2.78
N SER A 48 8.13 -19.51 -3.05
CA SER A 48 8.48 -20.68 -2.23
C SER A 48 8.93 -20.27 -0.83
N LYS A 49 8.68 -21.14 0.17
CA LYS A 49 9.06 -20.91 1.58
C LYS A 49 10.56 -20.65 1.74
N GLU A 50 11.41 -21.35 0.98
CA GLU A 50 12.87 -21.17 0.98
C GLU A 50 13.27 -19.77 0.52
N LYS A 51 12.65 -19.28 -0.56
CA LYS A 51 12.90 -17.93 -1.10
C LYS A 51 12.38 -16.85 -0.16
N LEU A 52 11.26 -17.12 0.51
CA LEU A 52 10.74 -16.25 1.55
C LEU A 52 11.69 -16.16 2.75
N MET A 53 12.19 -17.29 3.26
CA MET A 53 13.16 -17.33 4.36
C MET A 53 14.43 -16.56 4.00
N ALA A 54 15.00 -16.78 2.83
CA ALA A 54 16.18 -16.04 2.37
C ALA A 54 15.94 -14.52 2.33
N ALA A 55 14.76 -14.10 1.84
CA ALA A 55 14.37 -12.69 1.82
C ALA A 55 14.16 -12.12 3.24
N VAL A 56 13.61 -12.90 4.17
CA VAL A 56 13.46 -12.51 5.59
C VAL A 56 14.83 -12.38 6.27
N PHE A 57 15.78 -13.28 5.98
CA PHE A 57 17.15 -13.16 6.48
C PHE A 57 17.87 -11.91 5.95
N ALA A 58 17.61 -11.50 4.71
CA ALA A 58 18.22 -10.32 4.09
C ALA A 58 17.55 -9.00 4.51
N ALA A 59 16.22 -8.98 4.59
CA ALA A 59 15.41 -7.77 4.76
C ALA A 59 14.91 -7.54 6.19
N GLY A 60 15.00 -8.57 7.05
CA GLY A 60 14.43 -8.60 8.38
C GLY A 60 13.00 -9.16 8.41
N THR A 61 12.42 -9.22 9.61
CA THR A 61 11.09 -9.81 9.84
C THR A 61 9.94 -8.94 9.34
N ASN A 62 10.17 -7.72 8.88
CA ASN A 62 9.11 -6.87 8.35
C ASN A 62 8.63 -7.36 6.97
N ALA A 63 7.34 -7.71 6.84
CA ALA A 63 6.80 -8.19 5.57
C ALA A 63 6.92 -7.17 4.42
N ARG A 64 6.91 -5.87 4.74
CA ARG A 64 7.16 -4.79 3.78
C ARG A 64 8.57 -4.86 3.19
N ASP A 65 9.56 -5.10 4.04
CA ASP A 65 10.96 -5.15 3.66
C ASP A 65 11.22 -6.39 2.81
N VAL A 66 10.66 -7.53 3.22
CA VAL A 66 10.64 -8.79 2.44
C VAL A 66 10.01 -8.58 1.07
N LYS A 67 8.84 -7.95 0.99
CA LYS A 67 8.17 -7.65 -0.29
C LYS A 67 9.01 -6.75 -1.19
N ARG A 68 9.73 -5.79 -0.61
CA ARG A 68 10.65 -4.91 -1.34
C ARG A 68 11.87 -5.69 -1.84
N GLU A 69 12.41 -6.58 -1.03
CA GLU A 69 13.54 -7.44 -1.41
C GLU A 69 13.16 -8.38 -2.55
N LEU A 70 11.96 -8.98 -2.50
CA LEU A 70 11.43 -9.83 -3.57
C LEU A 70 11.10 -9.09 -4.88
N LYS A 71 11.01 -7.75 -4.83
CA LYS A 71 10.73 -6.89 -5.99
C LYS A 71 11.98 -6.25 -6.61
N LYS A 72 13.14 -6.40 -5.96
CA LYS A 72 14.43 -6.07 -6.59
C LYS A 72 14.72 -7.05 -7.72
#